data_AF-A0A2G1MJ75-F1
#
_entry.id   AF-A0A2G1MJ75-F1
#
_cell.length_a   1.000
_cell.length_b   1.000
_cell.length_c   1.000
_cell.angle_alpha   90.00
_cell.angle_beta   90.00
_cell.angle_gamma   90.00
#
_symmetry.space_group_name_H-M   'P 1'
#
loop_
_entity.id
_entity.type
_entity.pdbx_description
1 polymer ?
#
loop_
_entity_poly.entity_id
_entity_poly.type
_entity_poly.pdbx_seq_one_letter_code
_entity_poly.pdbx_strand_id
1 'polypeptide(L)'
;MQIAVDFTDFNESEGVDGMLYDRRAYDVDSGEEVDATQGGVRRETADGVLLDLPTARFTLATGSTTADGEILGNISSSVMVDGTLEDYESGSYYGIIGGDLDTGGEVVGVLVMTSDDPRYDGVTAQETGGFILYREAP
;
A
#
# COMPACT_ATOMS: atom_id res chain seq x y z
N MET A 1 8.04 -2.16 -2.34
CA MET A 1 7.12 -2.66 -1.29
C MET A 1 7.94 -3.38 -0.22
N GLN A 2 7.52 -3.32 1.04
CA GLN A 2 8.13 -4.02 2.16
C GLN A 2 7.02 -4.61 3.03
N ILE A 3 7.22 -5.81 3.56
CA ILE A 3 6.34 -6.45 4.55
C ILE A 3 7.21 -6.99 5.69
N ALA A 4 6.77 -6.78 6.93
CA ALA A 4 7.33 -7.40 8.11
C ALA A 4 6.23 -8.18 8.83
N VAL A 5 6.57 -9.37 9.33
CA VAL A 5 5.64 -10.24 10.04
C VAL A 5 6.28 -10.59 11.38
N ASP A 6 5.56 -10.36 12.48
CA ASP A 6 5.99 -10.83 13.79
C ASP A 6 5.60 -12.31 13.96
N PHE A 7 6.61 -13.15 14.17
CA PHE A 7 6.46 -14.60 14.39
C PHE A 7 6.74 -15.01 15.84
N THR A 8 7.10 -14.05 16.71
CA THR A 8 7.67 -14.35 18.03
C THR A 8 6.61 -14.77 19.04
N ASP A 9 5.34 -14.38 18.82
CA ASP A 9 4.20 -14.78 19.64
C ASP A 9 2.88 -14.88 18.84
N PHE A 10 2.76 -15.88 17.97
CA PHE A 10 1.55 -16.15 17.17
C PHE A 10 0.23 -16.18 17.98
N ASN A 11 0.32 -16.32 19.30
CA ASN A 11 -0.80 -16.46 20.22
C ASN A 11 -1.04 -15.23 21.13
N GLU A 12 -0.26 -14.14 21.05
CA GLU A 12 -0.49 -12.93 21.86
C GLU A 12 -0.36 -11.58 21.11
N SER A 13 0.43 -11.46 20.04
CA SER A 13 0.48 -10.22 19.23
C SER A 13 0.78 -10.44 17.74
N GLU A 14 -0.21 -10.99 17.03
CA GLU A 14 -0.15 -11.09 15.57
C GLU A 14 -0.04 -9.71 14.92
N GLY A 15 1.04 -9.48 14.15
CA GLY A 15 1.30 -8.20 13.50
C GLY A 15 1.89 -8.39 12.10
N VAL A 16 1.15 -7.95 11.08
CA VAL A 16 1.65 -7.77 9.72
C VAL A 16 1.80 -6.28 9.48
N ASP A 17 3.04 -5.80 9.37
CA ASP A 17 3.35 -4.46 8.91
C ASP A 17 3.69 -4.48 7.42
N GLY A 18 3.36 -3.41 6.71
CA GLY A 18 3.58 -3.33 5.28
C GLY A 18 3.58 -1.91 4.75
N MET A 19 4.38 -1.68 3.72
CA MET A 19 4.51 -0.39 3.05
C MET A 19 4.53 -0.57 1.53
N LEU A 20 3.59 0.11 0.87
CA LEU A 20 3.57 0.31 -0.58
C LEU A 20 4.12 1.70 -0.88
N TYR A 21 5.23 1.77 -1.61
CA TYR A 21 5.98 2.99 -1.91
C TYR A 21 6.61 2.90 -3.29
N ASP A 22 7.18 4.02 -3.77
CA ASP A 22 7.75 4.16 -5.12
C ASP A 22 6.72 3.84 -6.21
N ARG A 23 5.48 4.30 -5.98
CA ARG A 23 4.37 4.14 -6.92
C ARG A 23 4.57 5.11 -8.09
N ARG A 24 4.29 4.62 -9.30
CA ARG A 24 4.37 5.37 -10.55
C ARG A 24 3.12 5.11 -11.36
N ALA A 25 2.59 6.15 -11.98
CA ALA A 25 1.41 6.07 -12.84
C ALA A 25 1.78 6.44 -14.27
N TYR A 26 1.15 5.80 -15.24
CA TYR A 26 1.38 6.02 -16.66
C TYR A 26 0.07 6.26 -17.36
N ASP A 27 0.08 7.18 -18.34
CA ASP A 27 -1.04 7.40 -19.22
C ASP A 27 -1.24 6.17 -20.12
N VAL A 28 -2.48 5.71 -20.24
CA VAL A 28 -2.80 4.45 -20.96
C VAL A 28 -2.66 4.60 -22.47
N ASP A 29 -2.84 5.81 -23.00
CA ASP A 29 -2.83 6.07 -24.43
C ASP A 29 -1.42 6.44 -24.92
N SER A 30 -0.69 7.29 -24.17
CA SER A 30 0.65 7.74 -24.55
C SER A 30 1.77 6.86 -23.99
N GLY A 31 1.54 6.18 -22.86
CA GLY A 31 2.57 5.46 -22.11
C GLY A 31 3.55 6.37 -21.35
N GLU A 32 3.35 7.69 -21.37
CA GLU A 32 4.16 8.64 -20.62
C GLU A 32 3.83 8.56 -19.13
N GLU A 33 4.82 8.85 -18.29
CA GLU A 33 4.61 8.91 -16.84
C GLU A 33 3.77 10.13 -16.48
N VAL A 34 2.77 9.93 -15.63
CA VAL A 34 1.91 10.98 -15.09
C VAL A 34 2.67 11.73 -13.99
N ASP A 35 2.65 13.06 -14.04
CA ASP A 35 3.21 13.89 -12.97
C ASP A 35 2.52 13.61 -11.63
N ALA A 36 3.32 13.18 -10.66
CA ALA A 36 2.82 12.76 -9.35
C ALA A 36 3.74 13.22 -8.20
N THR A 37 3.18 13.31 -7.00
CA THR A 37 3.92 13.53 -5.76
C THR A 37 3.95 12.25 -4.93
N GLN A 38 5.15 11.82 -4.56
CA GLN A 38 5.37 10.64 -3.70
C GLN A 38 5.64 11.01 -2.24
N GLY A 39 5.85 12.30 -1.95
CA GLY A 39 6.31 12.78 -0.65
C GLY A 39 5.23 12.92 0.42
N GLY A 40 3.98 12.56 0.12
CA GLY A 40 2.85 12.76 1.04
C GLY A 40 2.47 14.23 1.27
N VAL A 41 2.81 15.11 0.32
CA VAL A 41 2.42 16.52 0.34
C VAL A 41 1.82 16.85 -1.02
N ARG A 42 0.58 17.34 -1.01
CA ARG A 42 -0.14 17.73 -2.22
C ARG A 42 0.55 18.93 -2.86
N ARG A 43 0.63 18.90 -4.19
CA ARG A 43 1.26 19.96 -4.99
C ARG A 43 0.37 20.37 -6.13
N GLU A 44 0.32 21.67 -6.37
CA GLU A 44 -0.36 22.27 -7.49
C GLU A 44 0.66 22.93 -8.43
N THR A 45 0.34 22.90 -9.72
CA THR A 45 1.10 23.52 -10.80
C THR A 45 0.22 24.53 -11.54
N ALA A 46 0.77 25.19 -12.56
CA ALA A 46 -0.03 26.04 -13.43
C ALA A 46 -1.13 25.27 -14.19
N ASP A 47 -0.95 23.95 -14.37
CA ASP A 47 -1.84 23.09 -15.14
C ASP A 47 -2.82 22.30 -14.26
N GLY A 48 -2.73 22.44 -12.93
CA GLY A 48 -3.62 21.80 -11.96
C GLY A 48 -2.89 21.07 -10.82
N VAL A 49 -3.65 20.32 -10.03
CA VAL A 49 -3.14 19.47 -8.94
C VAL A 49 -2.38 18.28 -9.54
N LEU A 50 -1.29 17.86 -8.92
CA LEU A 50 -0.58 16.63 -9.29
C LEU A 50 -1.27 15.40 -8.70
N LEU A 51 -1.09 14.23 -9.32
CA LEU A 51 -1.57 12.97 -8.72
C LEU A 51 -0.81 12.70 -7.42
N ASP A 52 -1.52 12.41 -6.33
CA ASP A 52 -0.88 11.99 -5.07
C ASP A 52 -0.65 10.49 -5.10
N LEU A 53 0.62 10.06 -4.94
CA LEU A 53 1.03 8.67 -4.81
C LEU A 53 1.92 8.46 -3.55
N PRO A 54 1.44 8.83 -2.35
CA PRO A 54 2.22 8.73 -1.12
C PRO A 54 2.57 7.27 -0.76
N THR A 55 3.41 7.07 0.25
CA THR A 55 3.54 5.74 0.85
C THR A 55 2.23 5.33 1.53
N ALA A 56 1.63 4.23 1.08
CA ALA A 56 0.51 3.59 1.76
C ALA A 56 1.02 2.53 2.75
N ARG A 57 0.36 2.41 3.90
CA ARG A 57 0.79 1.61 5.04
C ARG A 57 -0.29 0.64 5.46
N PHE A 58 0.12 -0.57 5.85
CA PHE A 58 -0.80 -1.51 6.47
C PHE A 58 -1.19 -1.01 7.85
N THR A 59 -2.45 -1.21 8.22
CA THR A 59 -2.91 -0.98 9.59
C THR A 59 -2.56 -2.20 10.42
N LEU A 60 -1.72 -2.00 11.44
CA LEU A 60 -1.44 -3.04 12.43
C LEU A 60 -2.73 -3.40 13.17
N ALA A 61 -3.13 -4.66 13.09
CA ALA A 61 -4.30 -5.21 13.77
C ALA A 61 -4.04 -6.65 14.20
N THR A 62 -4.64 -7.06 15.31
CA THR A 62 -4.65 -8.47 15.74
C THR A 62 -5.61 -9.28 14.89
N GLY A 63 -5.39 -10.59 14.74
CA GLY A 63 -6.22 -11.44 13.87
C GLY A 63 -5.94 -11.27 12.38
N SER A 64 -4.82 -10.63 12.03
CA SER A 64 -4.44 -10.39 10.63
C SER A 64 -3.78 -11.60 9.98
N THR A 65 -3.55 -12.68 10.74
CA THR A 65 -2.91 -13.91 10.30
C THR A 65 -3.72 -15.14 10.71
N THR A 66 -3.67 -16.20 9.90
CA THR A 66 -4.22 -17.53 10.26
C THR A 66 -3.09 -18.55 10.42
N ALA A 67 -3.38 -19.65 11.12
CA ALA A 67 -2.41 -20.76 11.26
C ALA A 67 -2.07 -21.44 9.92
N ASP A 68 -2.93 -21.27 8.91
CA ASP A 68 -2.73 -21.79 7.56
C ASP A 68 -1.93 -20.82 6.65
N GLY A 69 -1.51 -19.67 7.20
CA GLY A 69 -0.61 -18.72 6.54
C GLY A 69 -1.32 -17.61 5.75
N GLU A 70 -2.64 -17.47 5.85
CA GLU A 70 -3.34 -16.33 5.26
C GLU A 70 -3.05 -15.05 6.03
N ILE A 71 -2.89 -13.95 5.30
CA ILE A 71 -2.83 -12.59 5.84
C ILE A 71 -3.93 -11.73 5.25
N LEU A 72 -4.56 -10.91 6.08
CA LEU A 72 -5.54 -9.93 5.63
C LEU A 72 -5.53 -8.71 6.54
N GLY A 73 -5.82 -7.56 5.97
CA GLY A 73 -5.88 -6.34 6.76
C GLY A 73 -6.25 -5.13 5.92
N ASN A 74 -6.11 -3.96 6.54
CA ASN A 74 -6.40 -2.69 5.89
C ASN A 74 -5.09 -2.02 5.47
N ILE A 75 -5.16 -1.24 4.39
CA ILE A 75 -4.09 -0.37 3.91
C ILE A 75 -4.65 1.04 3.77
N SER A 76 -3.89 2.05 4.17
CA SER A 76 -4.29 3.44 4.00
C SER A 76 -3.10 4.36 3.76
N SER A 77 -3.37 5.56 3.26
CA SER A 77 -2.38 6.62 3.13
C SER A 77 -3.00 7.96 3.51
N SER A 78 -2.13 8.91 3.82
CA SER A 78 -2.52 10.29 4.12
C SER A 78 -1.64 11.25 3.32
N VAL A 79 -2.17 12.43 3.04
CA VAL A 79 -1.50 13.50 2.32
C VAL A 79 -1.65 14.81 3.08
N MET A 80 -0.62 15.66 3.05
CA MET A 80 -0.67 16.99 3.60
C MET A 80 -1.25 17.97 2.56
N VAL A 81 -2.35 18.63 2.90
CA VAL A 81 -3.06 19.62 2.08
C VAL A 81 -3.14 20.92 2.87
N ASP A 82 -2.54 21.99 2.34
CA ASP A 82 -2.51 23.31 3.00
C ASP A 82 -2.10 23.29 4.48
N GLY A 83 -1.17 22.39 4.83
CA GLY A 83 -0.65 22.22 6.20
C GLY A 83 -1.51 21.34 7.11
N THR A 84 -2.60 20.78 6.61
CA THR A 84 -3.45 19.80 7.32
C THR A 84 -3.18 18.40 6.79
N LEU A 85 -3.06 17.41 7.69
CA LEU A 85 -2.96 16.00 7.30
C LEU A 85 -4.37 15.47 7.04
N GLU A 86 -4.59 14.93 5.84
CA GLU A 86 -5.86 14.38 5.40
C GLU A 86 -5.69 12.91 5.01
N ASP A 87 -6.67 12.08 5.34
CA ASP A 87 -6.75 10.71 4.81
C ASP A 87 -7.01 10.77 3.30
N TYR A 88 -6.27 9.97 2.53
CA TYR A 88 -6.31 10.04 1.08
C TYR A 88 -6.78 8.73 0.45
N GLU A 89 -6.11 7.63 0.76
CA GLU A 89 -6.45 6.31 0.26
C GLU A 89 -6.82 5.39 1.42
N SER A 90 -7.79 4.52 1.18
CA SER A 90 -8.12 3.43 2.07
C SER A 90 -8.49 2.18 1.29
N GLY A 91 -8.25 1.02 1.89
CA GLY A 91 -8.44 -0.24 1.21
C GLY A 91 -8.10 -1.44 2.07
N SER A 92 -8.04 -2.60 1.41
CA SER A 92 -7.71 -3.87 2.05
C SER A 92 -6.66 -4.63 1.25
N TYR A 93 -5.89 -5.44 1.95
CA TYR A 93 -4.98 -6.42 1.35
C TYR A 93 -5.36 -7.83 1.79
N TYR A 94 -5.02 -8.78 0.93
CA TYR A 94 -5.22 -10.21 1.13
C TYR A 94 -4.00 -10.93 0.59
N GLY A 95 -3.43 -11.85 1.35
CA GLY A 95 -2.24 -12.59 0.92
C GLY A 95 -2.09 -13.92 1.62
N ILE A 96 -1.07 -14.65 1.20
CA ILE A 96 -0.66 -15.93 1.75
C ILE A 96 0.85 -15.89 1.94
N ILE A 97 1.29 -16.32 3.10
CA ILE A 97 2.68 -16.58 3.44
C ILE A 97 2.96 -18.06 3.17
N GLY A 98 3.99 -18.34 2.40
CA GLY A 98 4.40 -19.71 2.07
C GLY A 98 5.91 -19.91 2.14
N GLY A 99 6.31 -21.19 2.20
CA GLY A 99 7.73 -21.58 2.21
C GLY A 99 8.32 -21.80 3.60
N ASP A 100 9.63 -22.03 3.64
CA ASP A 100 10.39 -22.17 4.88
C ASP A 100 10.79 -20.80 5.38
N LEU A 101 10.03 -20.27 6.34
CA LEU A 101 10.24 -18.92 6.82
C LEU A 101 11.61 -18.70 7.48
N ASP A 102 12.34 -19.74 7.86
CA ASP A 102 13.69 -19.62 8.42
C ASP A 102 14.77 -19.46 7.35
N THR A 103 14.62 -20.10 6.18
CA THR A 103 15.66 -20.17 5.15
C THR A 103 15.28 -19.58 3.79
N GLY A 104 14.00 -19.21 3.62
CA GLY A 104 13.44 -18.66 2.39
C GLY A 104 11.91 -18.72 2.41
N GLY A 105 11.28 -17.56 2.47
CA GLY A 105 9.82 -17.42 2.51
C GLY A 105 9.31 -16.54 1.38
N GLU A 106 8.05 -16.71 1.03
CA GLU A 106 7.36 -15.92 0.02
C GLU A 106 6.05 -15.37 0.58
N VAL A 107 5.73 -14.13 0.24
CA VAL A 107 4.41 -13.53 0.48
C VAL A 107 3.82 -13.16 -0.88
N VAL A 108 2.68 -13.74 -1.20
CA VAL A 108 1.91 -13.41 -2.41
C VAL A 108 0.57 -12.85 -2.00
N GLY A 109 0.13 -11.79 -2.66
CA GLY A 109 -1.18 -11.23 -2.37
C GLY A 109 -1.66 -10.20 -3.36
N VAL A 110 -2.81 -9.64 -3.02
CA VAL A 110 -3.47 -8.55 -3.72
C VAL A 110 -3.84 -7.46 -2.73
N LEU A 111 -3.87 -6.23 -3.21
CA LEU A 111 -4.43 -5.09 -2.50
C LEU A 111 -5.40 -4.34 -3.41
N VAL A 112 -6.40 -3.74 -2.79
CA VAL A 112 -7.38 -2.88 -3.46
C VAL A 112 -7.55 -1.64 -2.60
N MET A 113 -7.34 -0.47 -3.20
CA MET A 113 -7.50 0.83 -2.56
C MET A 113 -8.41 1.73 -3.38
N THR A 114 -9.12 2.62 -2.70
CA THR A 114 -9.91 3.68 -3.32
C THR A 114 -9.51 5.04 -2.75
N SER A 115 -9.58 6.06 -3.59
CA SER A 115 -9.33 7.46 -3.26
C SER A 115 -10.11 8.38 -4.18
N ASP A 116 -10.24 9.65 -3.81
CA ASP A 116 -10.66 10.69 -4.75
C ASP A 116 -9.45 11.17 -5.55
N ASP A 117 -9.58 11.24 -6.88
CA ASP A 117 -8.50 11.72 -7.75
C ASP A 117 -8.36 13.24 -7.58
N PRO A 118 -7.24 13.73 -7.02
CA PRO A 118 -7.11 15.15 -6.69
C PRO A 118 -7.07 16.05 -7.93
N ARG A 119 -6.91 15.48 -9.13
CA ARG A 119 -6.89 16.20 -10.40
C ARG A 119 -8.30 16.57 -10.89
N TYR A 120 -9.33 15.90 -10.39
CA TYR A 120 -10.70 16.03 -10.89
C TYR A 120 -11.75 16.03 -9.76
N ASP A 121 -12.67 16.99 -9.79
CA ASP A 121 -13.75 17.06 -8.79
C ASP A 121 -14.76 15.91 -8.96
N GLY A 122 -15.11 15.26 -7.85
CA GLY A 122 -16.10 14.18 -7.81
C GLY A 122 -15.72 12.89 -8.53
N VAL A 123 -14.42 12.66 -8.79
CA VAL A 123 -13.92 11.44 -9.44
C VAL A 123 -13.24 10.54 -8.40
N THR A 124 -13.76 9.33 -8.24
CA THR A 124 -13.14 8.29 -7.41
C THR A 124 -12.26 7.38 -8.28
N ALA A 125 -11.02 7.17 -7.83
CA ALA A 125 -10.07 6.23 -8.40
C ALA A 125 -10.02 4.93 -7.59
N GLN A 126 -9.68 3.82 -8.26
CA GLN A 126 -9.39 2.54 -7.63
C GLN A 126 -8.02 2.03 -8.10
N GLU A 127 -7.15 1.69 -7.15
CA GLU A 127 -5.92 0.96 -7.40
C GLU A 127 -6.13 -0.51 -7.05
N THR A 128 -5.73 -1.43 -7.94
CA THR A 128 -5.72 -2.87 -7.67
C THR A 128 -4.38 -3.43 -8.10
N GLY A 129 -3.63 -3.95 -7.14
CA GLY A 129 -2.26 -4.41 -7.34
C GLY A 129 -2.07 -5.83 -6.82
N GLY A 130 -1.30 -6.63 -7.55
CA GLY A 130 -0.72 -7.87 -7.04
C GLY A 130 0.68 -7.62 -6.51
N PHE A 131 1.09 -8.34 -5.47
CA PHE A 131 2.44 -8.29 -4.95
C PHE A 131 3.00 -9.69 -4.71
N ILE A 132 4.30 -9.81 -4.91
CA ILE A 132 5.10 -11.00 -4.62
C ILE A 132 6.38 -10.50 -3.95
N LEU A 133 6.63 -10.93 -2.73
CA LEU A 133 7.82 -10.59 -1.97
C LEU A 133 8.52 -11.88 -1.54
N TYR A 134 9.84 -11.87 -1.62
CA TYR A 134 10.68 -12.96 -1.13
C TYR A 134 11.44 -12.49 0.11
N ARG A 135 11.53 -13.34 1.13
CA ARG A 135 12.43 -13.13 2.25
C ARG A 135 13.86 -13.26 1.72
N GLU A 136 14.63 -12.18 1.79
CA GLU A 136 16.06 -12.24 1.49
C GLU A 136 16.75 -13.15 2.50
N ALA A 137 17.60 -14.06 2.01
CA ALA A 137 18.46 -14.85 2.88
C ALA A 137 19.44 -13.92 3.62
N PRO A 138 19.74 -14.18 4.90
CA PRO A 138 20.62 -13.33 5.71
C PRO A 138 22.06 -13.27 5.18
#